data_AF-A0A9D9V3Z6-F1
#
_entry.id   AF-A0A9D9V3Z6-F1
#
_cell.length_a   1.000
_cell.length_b   1.000
_cell.length_c   1.000
_cell.angle_alpha   90.00
_cell.angle_beta   90.00
_cell.angle_gamma   90.00
#
_symmetry.space_group_name_H-M   'P 1'
#
loop_
_entity.id
_entity.type
_entity.pdbx_description
1 polymer ?
#
loop_
_entity_poly.entity_id
_entity_poly.type
_entity_poly.pdbx_seq_one_letter_code
_entity_poly.pdbx_strand_id
1 'polypeptide(L)'
;MEYVPIPPMTTQRINRIIGQLKGIQRMMETERDCHEILQQVSAVKKAIDGISKELVVADICKSLPKESTQKIERVVDRVLSM
;
A
#
# COMPACT_ATOMS: atom_id res chain seq x y z
N MET A 1 14.68 -5.61 -21.24
CA MET A 1 13.55 -5.32 -20.34
C MET A 1 14.14 -4.64 -19.12
N GLU A 2 13.91 -3.34 -18.96
CA GLU A 2 14.62 -2.50 -17.99
C GLU A 2 14.09 -2.78 -16.57
N TYR A 3 14.97 -3.25 -15.67
CA TYR A 3 14.67 -3.54 -14.26
C TYR A 3 14.36 -2.24 -13.52
N VAL A 4 13.22 -2.18 -12.84
CA VAL A 4 12.83 -1.05 -11.99
C VAL A 4 13.09 -1.43 -10.54
N PRO A 5 14.06 -0.80 -9.86
CA PRO A 5 14.30 -1.10 -8.45
C PRO A 5 13.10 -0.64 -7.63
N ILE A 6 12.54 -1.55 -6.82
CA ILE A 6 11.51 -1.21 -5.83
C ILE A 6 12.10 -0.16 -4.88
N PRO A 7 11.41 0.98 -4.63
CA PRO A 7 11.90 1.99 -3.71
C PRO A 7 12.16 1.37 -2.32
N PRO A 8 13.30 1.66 -1.67
CA PRO A 8 13.63 1.08 -0.36
C PRO A 8 12.59 1.44 0.73
N MET A 9 11.87 2.55 0.55
CA MET A 9 10.76 2.95 1.42
C MET A 9 9.58 1.97 1.37
N THR A 10 9.32 1.34 0.22
CA THR A 10 8.26 0.33 0.05
C THR A 10 8.54 -0.92 0.89
N THR A 11 9.80 -1.35 0.98
CA THR A 11 10.21 -2.51 1.80
C THR A 11 9.94 -2.28 3.29
N GLN A 12 10.18 -1.07 3.81
CA GLN A 12 9.88 -0.76 5.21
C GLN A 12 8.38 -0.80 5.51
N ARG A 13 7.54 -0.35 4.56
CA ARG A 13 6.07 -0.41 4.68
C ARG A 13 5.56 -1.85 4.65
N ILE A 14 6.14 -2.71 3.80
CA ILE A 14 5.84 -4.14 3.79
C ILE A 14 6.17 -4.80 5.12
N ASN A 15 7.33 -4.50 5.71
CA ASN A 15 7.70 -5.04 7.03
C ASN A 15 6.70 -4.66 8.12
N ARG A 16 6.15 -3.43 8.08
CA ARG A 16 5.08 -3.00 8.99
C ARG A 16 3.80 -3.80 8.78
N ILE A 17 3.37 -4.00 7.53
CA ILE A 17 2.18 -4.80 7.20
C ILE A 17 2.33 -6.24 7.71
N ILE A 18 3.50 -6.86 7.51
CA ILE A 18 3.78 -8.20 8.05
C ILE A 18 3.64 -8.22 9.58
N GLY A 19 4.14 -7.20 10.27
CA GLY A 19 3.97 -7.04 11.71
C GLY A 19 2.50 -6.91 12.13
N GLN A 20 1.70 -6.13 11.40
CA GLN A 20 0.26 -5.97 11.63
C GLN A 20 -0.50 -7.28 11.44
N LEU A 21 -0.21 -8.02 10.37
CA LEU A 21 -0.81 -9.33 10.11
C LEU A 21 -0.50 -10.35 11.21
N LYS A 22 0.75 -10.38 11.71
CA LYS A 22 1.12 -11.19 12.88
C LYS A 22 0.36 -10.76 14.14
N GLY A 23 0.12 -9.46 14.32
CA GLY A 23 -0.70 -8.94 15.41
C GLY A 23 -2.16 -9.42 15.32
N ILE A 24 -2.77 -9.33 14.14
CA ILE A 24 -4.13 -9.80 13.87
C ILE A 24 -4.26 -11.30 14.17
N GLN A 25 -3.29 -12.10 13.72
CA GLN A 25 -3.27 -13.54 14.00
C GLN A 25 -3.34 -13.81 15.52
N ARG A 26 -2.52 -13.12 16.32
CA ARG A 26 -2.53 -13.26 17.79
C ARG A 26 -3.84 -12.81 18.41
N MET A 27 -4.46 -11.75 17.87
CA MET A 27 -5.78 -11.29 18.33
C MET A 27 -6.86 -12.37 18.10
N MET A 28 -6.81 -13.07 16.98
CA MET A 28 -7.70 -14.20 16.69
C MET A 28 -7.44 -15.39 17.63
N GLU A 29 -6.17 -15.73 17.86
CA GLU A 29 -5.76 -16.81 18.78
C GLU A 29 -6.14 -16.53 20.24
N THR A 30 -6.27 -15.26 20.61
CA THR A 30 -6.64 -14.82 21.98
C THR A 30 -8.11 -14.40 22.09
N GLU A 31 -8.94 -14.77 21.11
CA GLU A 31 -10.39 -14.51 21.08
C GLU A 31 -10.76 -13.05 21.36
N ARG A 32 -9.98 -12.10 20.82
CA ARG A 32 -10.28 -10.66 20.90
C ARG A 32 -11.59 -10.33 20.18
N ASP A 33 -12.17 -9.20 20.56
CA ASP A 33 -13.42 -8.73 19.99
C ASP A 33 -13.34 -8.56 18.47
N CYS A 34 -14.39 -9.01 17.77
CA CYS A 34 -14.46 -9.01 16.31
C CYS A 34 -14.35 -7.58 15.73
N HIS A 35 -14.91 -6.57 16.41
CA HIS A 35 -14.80 -5.19 15.97
C HIS A 35 -13.35 -4.69 16.02
N GLU A 36 -12.60 -5.03 17.06
CA GLU A 36 -11.17 -4.69 17.15
C GLU A 36 -10.35 -5.35 16.02
N ILE A 37 -10.63 -6.63 15.73
CA ILE A 37 -9.97 -7.35 14.63
C ILE A 37 -10.30 -6.69 13.29
N LEU A 38 -11.57 -6.34 13.03
CA LEU A 38 -11.99 -5.65 11.81
C LEU A 38 -11.32 -4.28 11.64
N GLN A 39 -11.10 -3.54 12.73
CA GLN A 39 -10.35 -2.29 12.69
C GLN A 39 -8.90 -2.52 12.22
N GLN A 40 -8.22 -3.54 12.74
CA GLN A 40 -6.84 -3.85 12.33
C GLN A 40 -6.76 -4.34 10.88
N VAL A 41 -7.70 -5.18 10.45
CA VAL A 41 -7.80 -5.61 9.04
C VAL A 41 -7.99 -4.39 8.12
N SER A 42 -8.85 -3.45 8.50
CA SER A 42 -9.08 -2.22 7.75
C SER A 42 -7.81 -1.35 7.67
N ALA A 43 -7.02 -1.30 8.74
CA ALA A 43 -5.74 -0.58 8.75
C ALA A 43 -4.72 -1.24 7.80
N VAL A 44 -4.65 -2.57 7.77
CA VAL A 44 -3.79 -3.31 6.83
C VAL A 44 -4.21 -3.05 5.39
N LYS A 45 -5.52 -3.10 5.08
CA LYS A 45 -6.04 -2.78 3.75
C LYS A 45 -5.58 -1.41 3.28
N LYS A 46 -5.76 -0.36 4.11
CA LYS A 46 -5.30 1.00 3.79
C LYS A 46 -3.78 1.08 3.56
N ALA A 47 -2.99 0.34 4.34
CA ALA A 47 -1.55 0.31 4.18
C ALA A 47 -1.13 -0.31 2.82
N ILE A 48 -1.81 -1.38 2.40
CA ILE A 48 -1.64 -2.04 1.10
C ILE A 48 -2.06 -1.10 -0.03
N ASP A 49 -3.24 -0.48 0.07
CA ASP A 49 -3.77 0.46 -0.94
C ASP A 49 -2.75 1.59 -1.21
N GLY A 50 -2.14 2.12 -0.14
CA GLY A 50 -1.09 3.13 -0.27
C GLY A 50 0.24 2.64 -0.88
N ILE A 51 0.57 1.34 -0.79
CA ILE A 51 1.74 0.77 -1.48
C ILE A 51 1.41 0.57 -2.96
N SER A 52 0.23 0.02 -3.27
CA SER A 52 -0.24 -0.16 -4.65
C SER A 52 -0.22 1.16 -5.41
N LYS A 53 -0.66 2.24 -4.76
CA LYS A 53 -0.59 3.61 -5.31
C LYS A 53 0.82 4.03 -5.69
N GLU A 54 1.79 3.87 -4.79
CA GLU A 54 3.19 4.21 -5.05
C GLU A 54 3.77 3.42 -6.23
N LEU A 55 3.48 2.12 -6.29
CA LEU A 55 3.96 1.24 -7.36
C LEU A 55 3.35 1.61 -8.72
N VAL A 56 2.05 1.90 -8.77
CA VAL A 56 1.37 2.35 -9.99
C VAL A 56 1.93 3.69 -10.47
N VAL A 57 2.13 4.66 -9.58
CA VAL A 57 2.76 5.93 -9.95
C VAL A 57 4.15 5.70 -10.50
N ALA A 58 4.98 4.89 -9.84
CA ALA A 58 6.33 4.59 -10.30
C ALA A 58 6.35 3.94 -11.70
N ASP A 59 5.44 3.00 -11.98
CA ASP A 59 5.32 2.35 -13.28
C ASP A 59 4.87 3.30 -14.38
N ILE A 60 3.87 4.15 -14.11
CA ILE A 60 3.37 5.11 -15.10
C ILE A 60 4.41 6.20 -15.39
N CYS A 61 5.14 6.68 -14.37
CA CYS A 61 6.22 7.66 -14.53
C CYS A 61 7.34 7.18 -15.47
N LYS A 62 7.55 5.86 -15.58
CA LYS A 62 8.52 5.27 -16.51
C LYS A 62 8.05 5.35 -17.96
N SER A 63 6.74 5.23 -18.19
CA SER A 63 6.17 5.06 -19.52
C SER A 63 5.81 6.37 -20.21
N LEU A 64 6.04 7.52 -19.57
CA LEU A 64 5.56 8.82 -20.06
C LEU A 64 6.60 9.94 -19.99
N PRO A 65 6.49 10.95 -20.88
CA PRO A 65 7.29 12.17 -20.79
C PRO A 65 7.06 12.86 -19.44
N LYS A 66 8.13 13.42 -18.85
CA LYS A 66 8.11 14.09 -17.52
C LYS A 66 7.02 15.15 -17.37
N GLU A 67 6.59 15.77 -18.47
CA GLU A 67 5.51 16.77 -18.51
C GLU A 67 4.13 16.20 -18.18
N SER A 68 3.91 14.90 -18.38
CA SER A 68 2.61 14.22 -18.16
C SER A 68 2.47 13.62 -16.76
N THR A 69 3.58 13.43 -16.04
CA THR A 69 3.63 12.75 -14.75
C THR A 69 2.74 13.39 -13.68
N GLN A 70 2.77 14.72 -13.53
CA GLN A 70 1.97 15.44 -12.51
C GLN A 70 0.45 15.34 -12.71
N LYS A 71 0.00 15.14 -13.95
CA LYS A 71 -1.44 14.99 -14.24
C LYS A 71 -1.93 13.62 -13.79
N ILE A 72 -1.07 12.62 -13.86
CA ILE A 72 -1.40 11.23 -13.59
C ILE A 72 -1.37 10.93 -12.10
N GLU A 73 -0.40 11.46 -11.35
CA GLU A 73 -0.45 11.37 -9.89
C GLU A 73 -1.81 11.83 -9.37
N ARG A 74 -2.33 12.96 -9.87
CA ARG A 74 -3.67 13.46 -9.51
C ARG A 74 -4.82 12.54 -9.92
N VAL A 75 -4.71 11.80 -11.02
CA VAL A 75 -5.73 10.83 -11.45
C VAL A 75 -5.70 9.59 -10.57
N VAL A 76 -4.50 9.05 -10.32
CA VAL A 76 -4.29 7.89 -9.46
C VAL A 76 -4.77 8.18 -8.04
N ASP A 77 -4.49 9.37 -7.51
CA ASP A 77 -5.01 9.84 -6.23
C ASP A 77 -6.54 9.80 -6.18
N ARG A 78 -7.24 10.30 -7.20
CA ARG A 78 -8.71 10.31 -7.20
C ARG A 78 -9.32 8.92 -7.26
N VAL A 79 -8.70 7.98 -7.97
CA VAL A 79 -9.26 6.63 -8.17
C VAL A 79 -8.97 5.71 -6.98
N LEU A 80 -7.79 5.83 -6.36
CA LEU A 80 -7.36 4.94 -5.28
C LEU A 80 -7.69 5.45 -3.87
N SER A 81 -8.21 6.68 -3.73
CA SER A 81 -8.60 7.26 -2.43
C SER A 81 -10.09 7.12 -2.10
N MET A 82 -10.82 6.24 -2.80
CA MET A 82 -12.25 5.98 -2.54
C MET A 82 -12.48 5.08 -1.33
#